data_AF-A0A8K0XAK0-F1
#
_entry.id   AF-A0A8K0XAK0-F1
#
_cell.length_a   1.000
_cell.length_b   1.000
_cell.length_c   1.000
_cell.angle_alpha   90.00
_cell.angle_beta   90.00
_cell.angle_gamma   90.00
#
_symmetry.space_group_name_H-M   'P 1'
#
loop_
_entity.id
_entity.type
_entity.pdbx_description
1 polymer ?
#
loop_
_entity_poly.entity_id
_entity_poly.type
_entity_poly.pdbx_seq_one_letter_code
_entity_poly.pdbx_strand_id
1 'polypeptide(L)'
;MLHAFIDMTRLANEKWDMLLTCIHNGTIPDLDEVRGVIHLHQSQLRADPQRAGELQAISPPSSCSGWARRVWPNLSVFFTVCSGPFATALSKIGLQTQVRSIVGPNVAIVNTGYGSTECSIGRPFSGEEVGKYILITEDVVEFLEVTAAAARENIVQACDLEVGKLYGLVLTTGDGSWIFT
;
A
#
# COMPACT_ATOMS: atom_id res chain seq x y z
N MET A 1 -0.01 -4.78 -1.35
CA MET A 1 -0.92 -3.74 -0.84
C MET A 1 -1.96 -3.32 -1.88
N LEU A 2 -1.55 -2.94 -3.10
CA LEU A 2 -2.49 -2.60 -4.20
C LEU A 2 -3.47 -3.73 -4.56
N HIS A 3 -2.97 -4.97 -4.70
CA HIS A 3 -3.82 -6.15 -4.92
C HIS A 3 -4.80 -6.37 -3.79
N ALA A 4 -4.36 -6.26 -2.53
CA ALA A 4 -5.23 -6.38 -1.37
C ALA A 4 -6.35 -5.32 -1.37
N PHE A 5 -6.08 -4.10 -1.84
CA PHE A 5 -7.11 -3.08 -2.02
C PHE A 5 -8.12 -3.49 -3.11
N ILE A 6 -7.67 -3.99 -4.26
CA ILE A 6 -8.56 -4.50 -5.30
C ILE A 6 -9.41 -5.67 -4.77
N ASP A 7 -8.80 -6.63 -4.09
CA ASP A 7 -9.51 -7.76 -3.49
C ASP A 7 -10.53 -7.30 -2.44
N MET A 8 -10.18 -6.32 -1.61
CA MET A 8 -11.10 -5.70 -0.65
C MET A 8 -12.30 -5.08 -1.38
N THR A 9 -12.08 -4.34 -2.46
CA THR A 9 -13.19 -3.73 -3.23
C THR A 9 -14.04 -4.79 -3.94
N ARG A 10 -13.45 -5.90 -4.37
CA ARG A 10 -14.18 -7.04 -4.93
C ARG A 10 -15.04 -7.70 -3.85
N LEU A 11 -14.48 -7.97 -2.68
CA LEU A 11 -15.21 -8.54 -1.55
C LEU A 11 -16.34 -7.61 -1.08
N ALA A 12 -16.10 -6.30 -1.05
CA ALA A 12 -17.12 -5.31 -0.72
C ALA A 12 -18.27 -5.32 -1.73
N ASN A 13 -17.98 -5.54 -3.02
CA ASN A 13 -19.03 -5.76 -4.02
C ASN A 13 -19.83 -7.04 -3.76
N GLU A 14 -19.14 -8.16 -3.54
CA GLU A 14 -19.76 -9.48 -3.34
C GLU A 14 -20.62 -9.53 -2.07
N LYS A 15 -20.19 -8.87 -0.99
CA LYS A 15 -20.82 -8.93 0.33
C LYS A 15 -21.55 -7.64 0.73
N TRP A 16 -21.89 -6.76 -0.22
CA TRP A 16 -22.39 -5.42 0.06
C TRP A 16 -23.59 -5.38 1.01
N ASP A 17 -24.65 -6.13 0.70
CA ASP A 17 -25.89 -6.13 1.51
C ASP A 17 -25.67 -6.67 2.93
N MET A 18 -24.78 -7.65 3.07
CA MET A 18 -24.36 -8.16 4.38
C MET A 18 -23.63 -7.07 5.17
N LEU A 19 -22.69 -6.37 4.54
CA LEU A 19 -21.96 -5.27 5.18
C LEU A 19 -22.90 -4.15 5.64
N LEU A 20 -23.88 -3.76 4.80
CA LEU A 20 -24.88 -2.76 5.17
C LEU A 20 -25.73 -3.21 6.36
N THR A 21 -26.19 -4.46 6.37
CA THR A 21 -26.97 -5.04 7.48
C THR A 21 -26.15 -5.04 8.77
N CYS A 22 -24.87 -5.38 8.68
CA CYS A 22 -23.96 -5.39 9.82
C CYS A 22 -23.73 -3.97 10.39
N ILE A 23 -23.56 -2.96 9.52
CA ILE A 23 -23.42 -1.56 9.93
C ILE A 23 -24.73 -1.07 10.57
N HIS A 24 -25.87 -1.36 9.94
CA HIS A 24 -27.19 -0.98 10.45
C HIS A 24 -27.43 -1.53 11.86
N ASN A 25 -27.07 -2.79 12.10
CA ASN A 25 -27.33 -3.48 13.37
C ASN A 25 -26.18 -3.38 14.38
N GLY A 26 -24.99 -2.93 13.97
CA GLY A 26 -23.80 -2.90 14.83
C GLY A 26 -23.24 -4.29 15.15
N THR A 27 -23.37 -5.24 14.22
CA THR A 27 -22.99 -6.64 14.42
C THR A 27 -21.85 -7.03 13.50
N ILE A 28 -20.94 -7.89 13.96
CA ILE A 28 -19.96 -8.54 13.08
C ILE A 28 -20.61 -9.79 12.48
N PRO A 29 -20.49 -10.07 11.18
CA PRO A 29 -21.06 -11.27 10.59
C PRO A 29 -20.37 -12.52 11.15
N ASP A 30 -21.14 -13.54 11.50
CA ASP A 30 -20.61 -14.84 11.94
C ASP A 30 -20.13 -15.63 10.72
N LEU A 31 -18.92 -15.31 10.29
CA LEU A 31 -18.20 -16.04 9.24
C LEU A 31 -17.02 -16.77 9.86
N ASP A 32 -16.79 -18.01 9.41
CA ASP A 32 -15.70 -18.85 9.90
C ASP A 32 -14.34 -18.13 9.78
N GLU A 33 -14.17 -17.34 8.72
CA GLU A 33 -12.94 -16.61 8.41
C GLU A 33 -12.61 -15.50 9.43
N VAL A 34 -13.61 -14.93 10.11
CA VAL A 34 -13.41 -13.83 11.07
C VAL A 34 -13.75 -14.20 12.51
N ARG A 35 -14.26 -15.41 12.77
CA ARG A 35 -14.72 -15.84 14.11
C ARG A 35 -13.66 -15.65 15.20
N GLY A 36 -12.38 -15.88 14.86
CA GLY A 36 -11.26 -15.71 15.79
C GLY A 36 -11.04 -14.27 16.27
N VAL A 37 -11.52 -13.25 15.54
CA VAL A 37 -11.28 -11.82 15.85
C VAL A 37 -12.53 -11.05 16.26
N ILE A 38 -13.72 -11.66 16.18
CA ILE A 38 -15.01 -11.00 16.53
C ILE A 38 -14.95 -10.36 17.91
N HIS A 39 -14.48 -11.12 18.91
CA HIS A 39 -14.42 -10.67 20.30
C HIS A 39 -13.52 -9.44 20.52
N LEU A 40 -12.54 -9.20 19.65
CA LEU A 40 -11.64 -8.04 19.73
C LEU A 40 -12.29 -6.75 19.22
N HIS A 41 -13.27 -6.87 18.32
CA HIS A 41 -13.83 -5.73 17.59
C HIS A 41 -15.31 -5.46 17.89
N GLN A 42 -16.03 -6.42 18.50
CA GLN A 42 -17.47 -6.30 18.73
C GLN A 42 -17.83 -5.10 19.63
N SER A 43 -16.95 -4.70 20.55
CA SER A 43 -17.16 -3.53 21.42
C SER A 43 -16.98 -2.19 20.68
N GLN A 44 -16.31 -2.21 19.53
CA GLN A 44 -16.04 -1.02 18.71
C GLN A 44 -17.13 -0.79 17.67
N LEU A 45 -17.86 -1.83 17.25
CA LEU A 45 -19.00 -1.68 16.36
C LEU A 45 -20.23 -1.19 17.13
N ARG A 46 -20.81 -0.10 16.63
CA ARG A 46 -22.11 0.43 17.08
C ARG A 46 -23.08 0.40 15.90
N ALA A 47 -24.35 0.18 16.20
CA ALA A 47 -25.39 0.28 15.20
C ALA A 47 -25.42 1.70 14.62
N ASP A 48 -25.34 1.79 13.30
CA ASP A 48 -25.42 3.05 12.57
C ASP A 48 -26.35 2.93 11.33
N PRO A 49 -27.68 2.94 11.56
CA PRO A 49 -28.67 2.88 10.49
C PRO A 49 -28.56 4.03 9.50
N GLN A 50 -28.22 5.22 9.98
CA GLN A 50 -28.05 6.40 9.12
C GLN A 50 -26.93 6.14 8.13
N ARG A 51 -25.77 5.68 8.62
CA ARG A 51 -24.63 5.39 7.77
C ARG A 51 -24.90 4.25 6.79
N ALA A 52 -25.63 3.22 7.21
CA ALA A 52 -26.05 2.16 6.31
C ALA A 52 -26.92 2.70 5.15
N GLY A 53 -27.85 3.62 5.43
CA GLY A 53 -28.67 4.28 4.41
C GLY A 53 -27.85 5.15 3.44
N GLU A 54 -26.88 5.92 3.96
CA GLU A 54 -25.96 6.70 3.12
C GLU A 54 -25.16 5.81 2.17
N LEU A 55 -24.62 4.70 2.68
CA LEU A 55 -23.86 3.73 1.89
C LEU A 55 -24.75 3.03 0.86
N GLN A 56 -25.99 2.69 1.22
CA GLN A 56 -26.95 2.11 0.29
C GLN A 56 -27.17 3.03 -0.92
N ALA A 57 -27.28 4.34 -0.71
CA ALA A 57 -27.42 5.32 -1.78
C ALA A 57 -26.17 5.44 -2.68
N ILE A 58 -24.97 5.17 -2.14
CA ILE A 58 -23.70 5.18 -2.89
C ILE A 58 -23.57 3.96 -3.82
N SER A 59 -24.19 2.84 -3.45
CA SER A 59 -24.08 1.54 -4.14
C SER A 59 -22.67 0.91 -4.04
N PRO A 60 -22.52 -0.38 -4.41
CA PRO A 60 -21.25 -1.09 -4.36
C PRO A 60 -20.14 -0.47 -5.25
N PRO A 61 -18.85 -0.78 -4.99
CA PRO A 61 -17.72 -0.22 -5.74
C PRO A 61 -17.77 -0.39 -7.27
N SER A 62 -18.40 -1.44 -7.78
CA SER A 62 -18.53 -1.68 -9.23
C SER A 62 -19.53 -0.74 -9.90
N SER A 63 -20.39 -0.07 -9.14
CA SER A 63 -21.51 0.72 -9.67
C SER A 63 -21.13 2.16 -10.03
N CYS A 64 -20.01 2.68 -9.54
CA CYS A 64 -19.59 4.05 -9.84
C CYS A 64 -18.08 4.27 -9.76
N SER A 65 -17.59 5.27 -10.50
CA SER A 65 -16.23 5.78 -10.35
C SER A 65 -16.11 6.75 -9.17
N GLY A 66 -14.92 6.82 -8.59
CA GLY A 66 -14.60 7.56 -7.38
C GLY A 66 -15.32 7.02 -6.14
N TRP A 67 -15.73 5.75 -6.16
CA TRP A 67 -16.47 5.11 -5.07
C TRP A 67 -15.83 5.33 -3.70
N ALA A 68 -14.51 5.18 -3.57
CA ALA A 68 -13.86 5.30 -2.27
C ALA A 68 -14.00 6.72 -1.70
N ARG A 69 -13.99 7.77 -2.52
CA ARG A 69 -14.24 9.14 -2.03
C ARG A 69 -15.70 9.37 -1.66
N ARG A 70 -16.65 8.67 -2.28
CA ARG A 70 -18.07 8.74 -1.90
C ARG A 70 -18.28 8.08 -0.53
N VAL A 71 -17.64 6.93 -0.31
CA VAL A 71 -17.64 6.25 0.98
C VAL A 71 -16.86 7.04 2.03
N TRP A 72 -15.69 7.58 1.69
CA TRP A 72 -14.89 8.40 2.59
C TRP A 72 -14.74 9.81 2.01
N PRO A 73 -15.68 10.74 2.29
CA PRO A 73 -15.69 12.09 1.70
C PRO A 73 -14.39 12.88 1.91
N ASN A 74 -13.73 12.64 3.05
CA ASN A 74 -12.48 13.30 3.44
C ASN A 74 -11.22 12.57 2.93
N LEU A 75 -11.37 11.53 2.10
CA LEU A 75 -10.23 10.82 1.50
C LEU A 75 -9.48 11.72 0.51
N SER A 76 -8.28 12.14 0.89
CA SER A 76 -7.39 12.96 0.07
C SER A 76 -6.12 12.23 -0.37
N VAL A 77 -5.69 11.22 0.38
CA VAL A 77 -4.46 10.45 0.12
C VAL A 77 -4.75 8.96 0.21
N PHE A 78 -4.22 8.20 -0.76
CA PHE A 78 -4.23 6.74 -0.79
C PHE A 78 -2.79 6.22 -0.74
N PHE A 79 -2.44 5.59 0.37
CA PHE A 79 -1.11 5.05 0.61
C PHE A 79 -1.00 3.62 0.07
N THR A 80 -0.06 3.39 -0.86
CA THR A 80 0.22 2.05 -1.40
C THR A 80 1.60 1.97 -2.03
N VAL A 81 2.24 0.80 -1.96
CA VAL A 81 3.42 0.51 -2.78
C VAL A 81 3.03 0.51 -4.26
N CYS A 82 3.67 1.39 -5.03
CA CYS A 82 3.41 1.61 -6.46
C CYS A 82 4.68 1.75 -7.32
N SER A 83 5.85 1.41 -6.78
CA SER A 83 7.15 1.44 -7.46
C SER A 83 7.66 0.05 -7.85
N GLY A 84 8.78 -0.02 -8.57
CA GLY A 84 9.46 -1.29 -8.90
C GLY A 84 8.58 -2.21 -9.76
N PRO A 85 8.54 -3.53 -9.49
CA PRO A 85 7.66 -4.46 -10.19
C PRO A 85 6.18 -4.05 -10.15
N PHE A 86 5.75 -3.35 -9.10
CA PHE A 86 4.40 -2.82 -9.00
C PHE A 86 4.17 -1.66 -9.98
N ALA A 87 5.17 -0.84 -10.31
CA ALA A 87 5.05 0.16 -11.38
C ALA A 87 4.87 -0.51 -12.75
N THR A 88 5.53 -1.65 -12.99
CA THR A 88 5.35 -2.45 -14.21
C THR A 88 4.00 -3.16 -14.25
N ALA A 89 3.51 -3.68 -13.12
CA ALA A 89 2.16 -4.23 -13.00
C ALA A 89 1.06 -3.14 -13.04
N LEU A 90 1.40 -1.90 -12.70
CA LEU A 90 0.53 -0.73 -12.85
C LEU A 90 0.46 -0.26 -14.31
N SER A 91 1.54 -0.41 -15.09
CA SER A 91 1.61 -0.03 -16.51
C SER A 91 1.20 -1.15 -17.47
N LYS A 92 1.40 -2.42 -17.13
CA LYS A 92 0.83 -3.56 -17.85
C LYS A 92 -0.53 -3.92 -17.24
N ILE A 93 -1.60 -3.67 -18.01
CA ILE A 93 -2.95 -4.23 -17.83
C ILE A 93 -3.80 -3.55 -16.76
N GLY A 94 -4.26 -2.32 -17.02
CA GLY A 94 -5.51 -1.75 -16.46
C GLY A 94 -5.62 -1.54 -14.95
N LEU A 95 -4.68 -2.03 -14.14
CA LEU A 95 -4.77 -2.05 -12.67
C LEU A 95 -4.63 -0.65 -12.07
N GLN A 96 -3.75 0.19 -12.63
CA GLN A 96 -3.70 1.60 -12.26
C GLN A 96 -5.01 2.31 -12.62
N THR A 97 -5.56 2.04 -13.81
CA THR A 97 -6.85 2.59 -14.25
C THR A 97 -7.99 2.13 -13.34
N GLN A 98 -7.96 0.87 -12.89
CA GLN A 98 -8.95 0.31 -11.99
C GLN A 98 -8.87 0.95 -10.60
N VAL A 99 -7.68 1.02 -10.00
CA VAL A 99 -7.48 1.71 -8.71
C VAL A 99 -7.87 3.18 -8.83
N ARG A 100 -7.44 3.86 -9.90
CA ARG A 100 -7.78 5.27 -10.14
C ARG A 100 -9.28 5.46 -10.37
N SER A 101 -9.95 4.52 -11.03
CA SER A 101 -11.40 4.52 -11.19
C SER A 101 -12.11 4.36 -9.85
N ILE A 102 -11.63 3.50 -8.95
CA ILE A 102 -12.25 3.28 -7.64
C ILE A 102 -11.98 4.45 -6.68
N VAL A 103 -10.73 4.90 -6.60
CA VAL A 103 -10.32 5.95 -5.64
C VAL A 103 -10.73 7.34 -6.12
N GLY A 104 -10.70 7.56 -7.43
CA GLY A 104 -11.04 8.82 -8.08
C GLY A 104 -9.82 9.64 -8.51
N PRO A 105 -10.04 10.64 -9.40
CA PRO A 105 -8.97 11.44 -10.00
C PRO A 105 -8.28 12.38 -9.00
N ASN A 106 -8.98 12.81 -7.96
CA ASN A 106 -8.55 13.88 -7.05
C ASN A 106 -7.89 13.39 -5.75
N VAL A 107 -7.61 12.09 -5.65
CA VAL A 107 -6.92 11.51 -4.49
C VAL A 107 -5.46 11.28 -4.84
N ALA A 108 -4.54 11.80 -4.03
CA ALA A 108 -3.12 11.58 -4.21
C ALA A 108 -2.78 10.12 -3.94
N ILE A 109 -2.07 9.45 -4.85
CA ILE A 109 -1.56 8.09 -4.61
C ILE A 109 -0.12 8.24 -4.20
N VAL A 110 0.19 7.86 -2.96
CA VAL A 110 1.49 8.08 -2.34
C VAL A 110 2.11 6.74 -1.98
N ASN A 111 3.40 6.58 -2.28
CA ASN A 111 4.12 5.38 -1.89
C ASN A 111 4.36 5.35 -0.38
N THR A 112 4.31 4.17 0.22
CA THR A 112 4.42 4.00 1.69
C THR A 112 5.85 3.95 2.19
N GLY A 113 6.78 3.46 1.36
CA GLY A 113 8.15 3.21 1.77
C GLY A 113 8.83 2.17 0.90
N TYR A 114 10.13 2.02 1.13
CA TYR A 114 10.98 1.04 0.49
C TYR A 114 11.71 0.23 1.56
N GLY A 115 11.71 -1.09 1.41
CA GLY A 115 12.26 -2.01 2.40
C GLY A 115 12.05 -3.45 1.97
N SER A 116 12.57 -4.35 2.78
CA SER A 116 12.51 -5.79 2.62
C SER A 116 12.08 -6.46 3.93
N THR A 117 12.09 -7.79 3.98
CA THR A 117 11.86 -8.54 5.23
C THR A 117 12.94 -8.30 6.27
N GLU A 118 14.15 -7.96 5.82
CA GLU A 118 15.34 -7.81 6.65
C GLU A 118 15.51 -6.39 7.19
N CYS A 119 15.09 -5.36 6.44
CA CYS A 119 15.21 -3.98 6.91
C CYS A 119 14.20 -3.01 6.28
N SER A 120 13.96 -1.90 6.98
CA SER A 120 13.31 -0.73 6.41
C SER A 120 14.37 0.21 5.85
N ILE A 121 14.32 0.51 4.56
CA ILE A 121 15.42 1.20 3.85
C ILE A 121 15.14 2.70 3.73
N GLY A 122 13.93 3.07 3.33
CA GLY A 122 13.65 4.47 3.02
C GLY A 122 12.18 4.84 2.88
N ARG A 123 11.95 6.14 2.80
CA ARG A 123 10.63 6.76 2.61
C ARG A 123 10.60 7.62 1.35
N PRO A 124 9.44 7.85 0.74
CA PRO A 124 9.36 8.69 -0.46
C PRO A 124 9.92 10.10 -0.20
N PHE A 125 10.72 10.61 -1.15
CA PHE A 125 11.38 11.93 -1.05
C PHE A 125 10.37 13.09 -1.09
N SER A 126 9.28 12.94 -1.84
CA SER A 126 8.16 13.89 -1.88
C SER A 126 6.88 13.13 -2.29
N GLY A 127 5.72 13.58 -1.80
CA GLY A 127 4.45 12.88 -2.03
C GLY A 127 3.99 12.82 -3.49
N GLU A 128 4.63 13.55 -4.39
CA GLU A 128 4.21 13.69 -5.79
C GLU A 128 5.13 12.93 -6.76
N GLU A 129 6.42 12.71 -6.43
CA GLU A 129 7.35 11.99 -7.30
C GLU A 129 7.40 10.50 -6.97
N VAL A 130 6.68 9.71 -7.75
CA VAL A 130 6.70 8.24 -7.66
C VAL A 130 8.11 7.72 -7.97
N GLY A 131 8.69 6.97 -7.04
CA GLY A 131 9.92 6.20 -7.25
C GLY A 131 11.20 6.85 -6.74
N LYS A 132 11.15 8.04 -6.14
CA LYS A 132 12.29 8.61 -5.42
C LYS A 132 12.14 8.39 -3.91
N TYR A 133 13.21 7.91 -3.28
CA TYR A 133 13.25 7.63 -1.85
C TYR A 133 14.43 8.32 -1.19
N ILE A 134 14.22 8.73 0.05
CA ILE A 134 15.28 9.09 0.99
C ILE A 134 15.57 7.85 1.82
N LEU A 135 16.86 7.52 1.96
CA LEU A 135 17.32 6.49 2.87
C LEU A 135 17.12 6.98 4.31
N ILE A 136 16.35 6.21 5.08
CA ILE A 136 16.07 6.49 6.48
C ILE A 136 16.17 5.15 7.19
N THR A 137 17.40 4.77 7.51
CA THR A 137 17.71 3.55 8.25
C THR A 137 18.83 3.82 9.25
N GLU A 138 18.84 3.06 10.33
CA GLU A 138 19.94 2.99 11.31
C GLU A 138 20.99 1.95 10.91
N ASP A 139 20.69 1.12 9.90
CA ASP A 139 21.60 0.13 9.35
C ASP A 139 22.67 0.78 8.47
N VAL A 140 23.80 0.09 8.30
CA VAL A 140 24.85 0.55 7.38
C VAL A 140 24.45 0.17 5.97
N VAL A 141 24.29 1.19 5.12
CA VAL A 141 23.94 1.05 3.71
C VAL A 141 25.15 1.39 2.85
N GLU A 142 25.60 0.40 2.07
CA GLU A 142 26.64 0.53 1.06
C GLU A 142 26.08 0.20 -0.33
N PHE A 143 26.85 0.50 -1.38
CA PHE A 143 26.38 0.46 -2.75
C PHE A 143 27.39 -0.23 -3.66
N LEU A 144 26.91 -1.17 -4.47
CA LEU A 144 27.71 -1.84 -5.50
C LEU A 144 27.21 -1.42 -6.88
N GLU A 145 28.07 -0.80 -7.70
CA GLU A 145 27.69 -0.44 -9.07
C GLU A 145 27.32 -1.72 -9.85
N VAL A 146 26.13 -1.75 -10.47
CA VAL A 146 25.58 -2.97 -11.08
C VAL A 146 26.45 -3.50 -12.23
N THR A 147 27.18 -2.62 -12.90
CA THR A 147 28.11 -2.94 -13.98
C THR A 147 29.49 -3.39 -13.50
N ALA A 148 29.80 -3.23 -12.21
CA ALA A 148 31.09 -3.62 -11.65
C ALA A 148 31.12 -5.12 -11.29
N ALA A 149 32.33 -5.66 -11.19
CA ALA A 149 32.50 -6.99 -10.61
C ALA A 149 32.04 -6.98 -9.15
N ALA A 150 31.36 -8.04 -8.70
CA ALA A 150 30.92 -8.21 -7.32
C ALA A 150 32.11 -8.48 -6.39
N ALA A 151 32.88 -7.43 -6.14
CA ALA A 151 34.10 -7.43 -5.35
C ALA A 151 34.03 -6.29 -4.32
N ARG A 152 34.59 -6.52 -3.13
CA ARG A 152 34.46 -5.61 -1.99
C ARG A 152 35.05 -4.22 -2.28
N GLU A 153 36.10 -4.18 -3.07
CA GLU A 153 36.78 -2.98 -3.55
C GLU A 153 35.89 -2.07 -4.42
N ASN A 154 34.78 -2.60 -4.94
CA ASN A 154 33.84 -1.87 -5.77
C ASN A 154 32.61 -1.39 -4.99
N ILE A 155 32.57 -1.62 -3.67
CA ILE A 155 31.52 -1.14 -2.78
C ILE A 155 31.85 0.29 -2.35
N VAL A 156 30.89 1.21 -2.52
CA VAL A 156 31.03 2.63 -2.20
C VAL A 156 30.02 3.06 -1.13
N GLN A 157 30.33 4.15 -0.43
CA GLN A 157 29.44 4.74 0.58
C GLN A 157 28.40 5.65 -0.07
N ALA A 158 27.33 5.97 0.66
CA ALA A 158 26.25 6.86 0.18
C ALA A 158 26.75 8.23 -0.30
N CYS A 159 27.81 8.77 0.32
CA CYS A 159 28.39 10.07 -0.05
C CYS A 159 29.19 10.05 -1.36
N ASP A 160 29.57 8.86 -1.83
CA ASP A 160 30.41 8.67 -3.03
C ASP A 160 29.58 8.26 -4.25
N LEU A 161 28.24 8.28 -4.14
CA LEU A 161 27.33 7.94 -5.22
C LEU A 161 27.36 8.99 -6.34
N GLU A 162 27.39 8.51 -7.58
CA GLU A 162 27.29 9.36 -8.76
C GLU A 162 25.86 9.37 -9.33
N VAL A 163 25.36 10.57 -9.61
CA VAL A 163 24.03 10.75 -10.21
C VAL A 163 23.95 10.08 -11.57
N GLY A 164 22.93 9.23 -11.77
CA GLY A 164 22.65 8.56 -13.04
C GLY A 164 23.27 7.17 -13.18
N LYS A 165 24.10 6.73 -12.23
CA LYS A 165 24.57 5.34 -12.16
C LYS A 165 23.58 4.45 -11.42
N LEU A 166 23.61 3.15 -11.73
CA LEU A 166 22.78 2.14 -11.09
C LEU A 166 23.61 1.35 -10.08
N TYR A 167 23.10 1.26 -8.86
CA TYR A 167 23.73 0.55 -7.77
C TYR A 167 22.77 -0.47 -7.17
N GLY A 168 23.28 -1.65 -6.84
CA GLY A 168 22.65 -2.58 -5.91
C GLY A 168 22.92 -2.14 -4.47
N LEU A 169 22.01 -2.48 -3.56
CA LEU A 169 22.12 -2.13 -2.14
C LEU A 169 22.83 -3.26 -1.41
N VAL A 170 23.81 -2.90 -0.59
CA VAL A 170 24.50 -3.79 0.34
C VAL A 170 24.19 -3.32 1.75
N LEU A 171 23.55 -4.17 2.52
CA LEU A 171 23.03 -3.82 3.84
C LEU A 171 23.75 -4.64 4.91
N THR A 172 24.23 -3.94 5.93
CA THR A 172 24.66 -4.57 7.19
C THR A 172 23.68 -4.15 8.28
N THR A 173 22.86 -5.09 8.71
CA THR A 173 21.80 -4.87 9.69
C THR A 173 22.33 -4.93 11.12
N GLY A 174 21.64 -4.28 12.06
CA GLY A 174 21.99 -4.30 13.48
C GLY A 174 22.03 -5.70 14.13
N ASP A 175 21.41 -6.71 13.52
CA ASP A 175 21.46 -8.11 13.94
C ASP A 175 22.68 -8.89 13.39
N GLY A 176 23.55 -8.23 12.62
CA GLY A 176 24.80 -8.78 12.08
C GLY A 176 24.67 -9.48 10.73
N SER A 177 23.50 -9.42 10.08
CA SER A 177 23.31 -9.98 8.75
C SER A 177 23.95 -9.10 7.67
N TRP A 178 24.60 -9.75 6.68
CA TRP A 178 25.14 -9.11 5.48
C TRP A 178 24.28 -9.52 4.29
N ILE A 179 23.58 -8.56 3.68
CA ILE A 179 22.58 -8.84 2.65
C ILE A 179 22.91 -8.06 1.39
N PHE A 180 22.87 -8.77 0.26
CA PHE A 180 22.90 -8.19 -1.08
C PHE A 180 21.46 -8.14 -1.62
N THR A 181 20.98 -6.96 -1.97
CA THR A 181 19.64 -6.75 -2.57
C THR A 181 19.70 -6.04 -3.89
#